data_AF-A0A2B8A1E3-F1
#
_entry.id   AF-A0A2B8A1E3-F1
#
_cell.length_a   1.000
_cell.length_b   1.000
_cell.length_c   1.000
_cell.angle_alpha   90.00
_cell.angle_beta   90.00
_cell.angle_gamma   90.00
#
_symmetry.space_group_name_H-M   'P 1'
#
loop_
_entity.id
_entity.type
_entity.pdbx_description
1 polymer ?
#
loop_
_entity_poly.entity_id
_entity_poly.type
_entity_poly.pdbx_seq_one_letter_code
_entity_poly.pdbx_strand_id
1 'polypeptide(L)'
;MLPKALFLLLLLFALTSADADAQYPVSLGKTINTPYDELNPVISADGKYLYFVRKNHPDNTYGAEDSEDIWYSTAVSPYAWSRARRLANLNTARYNSVLDISNDDQRMLINGVFHAADGQFRRRGLSVATRQADGEIGVPQPLKIKGLDLINRGLNTTGTWNSKEDVIILAFSEQYMSEQFDLYLITKKTDGTWSKPSKIEALCSSASDESPCLSLDDKTLYFASKRQEKGTEIYESKRLDSTWQHWSDPVLSQLPVHTKGDDARIDFDRENMTAYLCSNINPKNGFDIFRMDLLGRPDSVTISGKLLDEETKQPLQGPFTLKVNGKSVDSLVAFVPDSGIFRIRLPSHAQVEIVT
;
A
#
# COMPACT_ATOMS: atom_id res chain seq x y z
N MET A 1 -36.06 11.35 0.37
CA MET A 1 -36.31 9.99 -0.15
C MET A 1 -34.95 9.32 -0.18
N LEU A 2 -34.78 8.14 0.44
CA LEU A 2 -33.49 7.43 0.33
C LEU A 2 -33.37 6.85 -1.09
N PRO A 3 -32.21 6.99 -1.75
CA PRO A 3 -32.00 6.40 -3.07
C PRO A 3 -32.04 4.87 -2.92
N LYS A 4 -32.92 4.23 -3.66
CA LYS A 4 -32.89 2.77 -3.84
C LYS A 4 -31.77 2.46 -4.84
N ALA A 5 -31.09 1.33 -4.68
CA ALA A 5 -29.99 0.93 -5.56
C ALA A 5 -30.46 -0.19 -6.50
N LEU A 6 -30.16 -0.07 -7.80
CA LEU A 6 -30.48 -1.08 -8.82
C LEU A 6 -29.23 -1.89 -9.16
N PHE A 7 -29.35 -3.23 -9.19
CA PHE A 7 -28.24 -4.15 -9.43
C PHE A 7 -28.29 -4.75 -10.85
N LEU A 8 -27.18 -4.72 -11.59
CA LEU A 8 -27.00 -5.47 -12.83
C LEU A 8 -25.98 -6.60 -12.61
N LEU A 9 -26.46 -7.85 -12.58
CA LEU A 9 -25.64 -9.05 -12.38
C LEU A 9 -25.04 -9.50 -13.72
N LEU A 10 -23.71 -9.55 -13.84
CA LEU A 10 -23.03 -10.25 -14.94
C LEU A 10 -22.46 -11.58 -14.41
N LEU A 11 -22.87 -12.67 -15.05
CA LEU A 11 -22.50 -14.06 -14.72
C LEU A 11 -20.99 -14.32 -14.89
N LEU A 12 -20.40 -15.06 -13.94
CA LEU A 12 -19.02 -15.55 -13.97
C LEU A 12 -18.98 -17.07 -13.79
N PHE A 13 -18.13 -17.72 -14.58
CA PHE A 13 -17.84 -19.15 -14.53
C PHE A 13 -17.04 -19.51 -13.27
N ALA A 14 -17.46 -20.56 -12.56
CA ALA A 14 -16.72 -21.13 -11.43
C ALA A 14 -15.73 -22.19 -11.94
N LEU A 15 -14.44 -21.98 -11.70
CA LEU A 15 -13.42 -23.03 -11.73
C LEU A 15 -13.17 -23.45 -10.28
N THR A 16 -13.48 -24.70 -9.96
CA THR A 16 -13.21 -25.30 -8.66
C THR A 16 -11.76 -25.74 -8.58
N SER A 17 -11.02 -25.34 -7.54
CA SER A 17 -9.78 -26.00 -7.14
C SER A 17 -9.86 -26.31 -5.65
N ALA A 18 -9.94 -27.60 -5.32
CA ALA A 18 -9.83 -28.10 -3.95
C ALA A 18 -8.36 -28.07 -3.53
N ASP A 19 -8.07 -27.30 -2.48
CA ASP A 19 -7.25 -27.68 -1.31
C ASP A 19 -6.96 -26.39 -0.50
N ALA A 20 -7.50 -26.36 0.73
CA ALA A 20 -7.32 -25.27 1.68
C ALA A 20 -5.98 -25.45 2.40
N ASP A 21 -4.87 -25.20 1.70
CA ASP A 21 -3.57 -25.18 2.35
C ASP A 21 -3.46 -23.90 3.20
N ALA A 22 -2.86 -24.03 4.37
CA ALA A 22 -2.80 -22.97 5.37
C ALA A 22 -2.27 -21.64 4.80
N GLN A 23 -2.85 -20.55 5.29
CA GLN A 23 -2.76 -19.16 4.82
C GLN A 23 -1.39 -18.50 5.07
N TYR A 24 -0.29 -19.23 4.87
CA TYR A 24 1.06 -18.74 5.09
C TYR A 24 1.51 -17.85 3.92
N PRO A 25 2.37 -16.85 4.17
CA PRO A 25 2.99 -16.07 3.12
C PRO A 25 3.74 -16.95 2.11
N VAL A 26 3.41 -16.79 0.83
CA VAL A 26 4.01 -17.50 -0.29
C VAL A 26 5.10 -16.62 -0.91
N SER A 27 6.33 -17.14 -0.98
CA SER A 27 7.45 -16.43 -1.61
C SER A 27 7.16 -16.12 -3.08
N LEU A 28 7.54 -14.93 -3.56
CA LEU A 28 7.37 -14.56 -4.97
C LEU A 28 8.39 -15.22 -5.92
N GLY A 29 9.32 -16.00 -5.38
CA GLY A 29 10.26 -16.80 -6.17
C GLY A 29 11.33 -15.97 -6.86
N LYS A 30 12.19 -16.65 -7.63
CA LYS A 30 13.49 -16.11 -8.10
C LYS A 30 13.41 -15.02 -9.17
N THR A 31 12.22 -14.71 -9.69
CA THR A 31 12.02 -13.61 -10.64
C THR A 31 11.95 -12.25 -9.93
N ILE A 32 11.50 -12.26 -8.68
CA ILE A 32 11.45 -11.11 -7.77
C ILE A 32 12.57 -11.20 -6.74
N ASN A 33 12.59 -12.29 -5.98
CA ASN A 33 13.47 -12.49 -4.84
C ASN A 33 14.86 -12.96 -5.29
N THR A 34 15.90 -12.31 -4.79
CA THR A 34 17.29 -12.58 -5.15
C THR A 34 18.13 -12.89 -3.91
N PRO A 35 19.43 -13.14 -4.03
CA PRO A 35 20.31 -13.22 -2.86
C PRO A 35 20.53 -11.88 -2.12
N TYR A 36 19.83 -10.81 -2.52
CA TYR A 36 19.93 -9.46 -1.99
C TYR A 36 18.59 -9.04 -1.40
N ASP A 37 18.56 -8.05 -0.51
CA ASP A 37 17.31 -7.67 0.13
C ASP A 37 16.33 -7.02 -0.87
N GLU A 38 15.13 -7.59 -0.96
CA GLU A 38 13.97 -6.98 -1.57
C GLU A 38 13.06 -6.37 -0.49
N LEU A 39 12.88 -5.06 -0.57
CA LEU A 39 12.22 -4.24 0.42
C LEU A 39 11.06 -3.48 -0.20
N ASN A 40 10.08 -3.10 0.62
CA ASN A 40 9.06 -2.10 0.28
C ASN A 40 8.26 -2.42 -0.98
N PRO A 41 7.57 -3.57 -1.03
CA PRO A 41 6.70 -3.89 -2.15
C PRO A 41 5.56 -2.86 -2.25
N VAL A 42 5.32 -2.36 -3.45
CA VAL A 42 4.19 -1.47 -3.79
C VAL A 42 3.53 -2.01 -5.06
N ILE A 43 2.27 -2.42 -4.97
CA ILE A 43 1.49 -3.00 -6.07
C ILE A 43 0.64 -1.92 -6.74
N SER A 44 0.61 -1.90 -8.07
CA SER A 44 -0.29 -1.02 -8.82
C SER A 44 -1.75 -1.38 -8.53
N ALA A 45 -2.62 -0.38 -8.55
CA ALA A 45 -4.05 -0.53 -8.32
C ALA A 45 -4.68 -1.52 -9.31
N ASP A 46 -4.19 -1.61 -10.54
CA ASP A 46 -4.61 -2.59 -11.56
C ASP A 46 -3.95 -3.99 -11.43
N GLY A 47 -3.09 -4.19 -10.42
CA GLY A 47 -2.39 -5.44 -10.15
C GLY A 47 -1.35 -5.86 -11.21
N LYS A 48 -1.03 -4.99 -12.18
CA LYS A 48 -0.12 -5.33 -13.30
C LYS A 48 1.36 -5.08 -13.01
N TYR A 49 1.68 -4.21 -12.05
CA TYR A 49 3.04 -3.81 -11.74
C TYR A 49 3.32 -3.93 -10.25
N LEU A 50 4.37 -4.66 -9.88
CA LEU A 50 4.92 -4.68 -8.53
C LEU A 50 6.22 -3.89 -8.55
N TYR A 51 6.25 -2.78 -7.84
CA TYR A 51 7.44 -1.99 -7.56
C TYR A 51 8.02 -2.40 -6.22
N PHE A 52 9.33 -2.30 -6.07
CA PHE A 52 10.00 -2.59 -4.81
C PHE A 52 11.38 -1.96 -4.81
N VAL A 53 11.98 -1.86 -3.64
CA VAL A 53 13.38 -1.47 -3.47
C VAL A 53 14.23 -2.73 -3.45
N ARG A 54 15.35 -2.73 -4.18
CA ARG A 54 16.38 -3.76 -4.01
C ARG A 54 17.64 -3.14 -3.47
N LYS A 55 18.14 -3.67 -2.36
CA LYS A 55 19.35 -3.18 -1.68
C LYS A 55 20.57 -3.97 -2.13
N ASN A 56 21.69 -3.29 -2.34
CA ASN A 56 23.01 -3.88 -2.56
C ASN A 56 23.12 -4.85 -3.76
N HIS A 57 22.25 -4.72 -4.76
CA HIS A 57 22.35 -5.51 -5.98
C HIS A 57 23.43 -4.92 -6.92
N PRO A 58 24.28 -5.73 -7.60
CA PRO A 58 25.36 -5.23 -8.46
C PRO A 58 24.91 -4.29 -9.57
N ASP A 59 23.70 -4.51 -10.08
CA ASP A 59 23.10 -3.64 -11.09
C ASP A 59 22.57 -2.31 -10.52
N ASN A 60 22.50 -2.10 -9.20
CA ASN A 60 22.02 -0.83 -8.65
C ASN A 60 22.90 0.33 -9.12
N THR A 61 22.34 1.54 -9.13
CA THR A 61 23.01 2.75 -9.63
C THR A 61 24.35 3.02 -8.94
N TYR A 62 24.46 2.68 -7.65
CA TYR A 62 25.69 2.79 -6.87
C TYR A 62 26.32 1.43 -6.51
N GLY A 63 25.94 0.36 -7.21
CA GLY A 63 26.51 -0.98 -7.08
C GLY A 63 26.05 -1.74 -5.84
N ALA A 64 26.86 -2.73 -5.43
CA ALA A 64 26.49 -3.70 -4.40
C ALA A 64 26.76 -3.25 -2.95
N GLU A 65 27.20 -2.01 -2.73
CA GLU A 65 27.57 -1.51 -1.41
C GLU A 65 26.75 -0.28 -1.03
N ASP A 66 25.89 -0.48 -0.04
CA ASP A 66 25.02 0.54 0.56
C ASP A 66 24.29 1.37 -0.51
N SER A 67 23.53 0.67 -1.36
CA SER A 67 22.79 1.26 -2.48
C SER A 67 21.40 0.66 -2.57
N GLU A 68 20.40 1.51 -2.71
CA GLU A 68 19.00 1.11 -2.87
C GLU A 68 18.43 1.74 -4.14
N ASP A 69 17.97 0.88 -5.04
CA ASP A 69 17.31 1.30 -6.29
C ASP A 69 15.85 0.84 -6.26
N ILE A 70 14.99 1.58 -6.96
CA ILE A 70 13.64 1.15 -7.27
C ILE A 70 13.71 0.19 -8.47
N TRP A 71 13.10 -0.98 -8.30
CA TRP A 71 12.89 -2.01 -9.30
C TRP A 71 11.40 -2.23 -9.50
N TYR A 72 11.03 -2.83 -10.63
CA TYR A 72 9.66 -3.23 -10.89
C TYR A 72 9.60 -4.54 -11.67
N SER A 73 8.47 -5.23 -11.57
CA SER A 73 8.12 -6.37 -12.40
C SER A 73 6.68 -6.26 -12.89
N THR A 74 6.41 -6.85 -14.05
CA THR A 74 5.06 -6.97 -14.62
C THR A 74 4.44 -8.34 -14.32
N ALA A 75 3.13 -8.34 -14.05
CA ALA A 75 2.37 -9.57 -13.87
C ALA A 75 2.29 -10.35 -15.20
N VAL A 76 2.63 -11.64 -15.14
CA VAL A 76 2.50 -12.61 -16.25
C VAL A 76 1.19 -13.39 -16.12
N SER A 77 0.78 -13.67 -14.90
CA SER A 77 -0.51 -14.23 -14.52
C SER A 77 -0.86 -13.75 -13.11
N PRO A 78 -2.06 -14.02 -12.58
CA PRO A 78 -2.34 -13.84 -11.17
C PRO A 78 -1.24 -14.54 -10.36
N TYR A 79 -0.44 -13.75 -9.66
CA TYR A 79 0.66 -14.17 -8.80
C TYR A 79 1.97 -14.67 -9.46
N ALA A 80 2.10 -14.58 -10.79
CA ALA A 80 3.38 -14.84 -11.46
C ALA A 80 3.94 -13.54 -12.00
N TRP A 81 5.21 -13.29 -11.71
CA TRP A 81 5.89 -12.05 -12.05
C TRP A 81 7.01 -12.29 -13.05
N SER A 82 7.15 -11.36 -14.00
CA SER A 82 8.29 -11.32 -14.92
C SER A 82 9.61 -11.13 -14.17
N ARG A 83 10.74 -11.26 -14.87
CA ARG A 83 12.03 -10.86 -14.30
C ARG A 83 12.03 -9.36 -14.02
N ALA A 84 12.34 -8.97 -12.78
CA ALA A 84 12.38 -7.57 -12.38
C ALA A 84 13.42 -6.75 -13.16
N ARG A 85 13.10 -5.47 -13.35
CA ARG A 85 13.92 -4.48 -14.07
C ARG A 85 14.07 -3.22 -13.20
N ARG A 86 15.20 -2.52 -13.33
CA ARG A 86 15.40 -1.23 -12.67
C ARG A 86 14.49 -0.16 -13.26
N LEU A 87 13.95 0.70 -12.39
CA LEU A 87 13.25 1.93 -12.78
C LEU A 87 14.26 3.09 -12.89
N ALA A 88 15.14 3.00 -13.89
CA ALA A 88 16.37 3.79 -13.96
C ALA A 88 16.18 5.31 -13.93
N ASN A 89 15.08 5.82 -14.49
CA ASN A 89 14.75 7.24 -14.53
C ASN A 89 14.49 7.85 -13.12
N LEU A 90 14.17 7.03 -12.12
CA LEU A 90 13.97 7.48 -10.74
C LEU A 90 15.18 7.20 -9.84
N ASN A 91 16.12 6.37 -10.27
CA ASN A 91 17.28 5.98 -9.49
C ASN A 91 18.44 6.96 -9.69
N THR A 92 18.29 8.20 -9.21
CA THR A 92 19.34 9.24 -9.33
C THR A 92 20.06 9.54 -8.02
N ALA A 93 19.66 8.91 -6.90
CA ALA A 93 20.33 8.99 -5.61
C ALA A 93 20.95 7.65 -5.19
N ARG A 94 21.69 7.63 -4.08
CA ARG A 94 22.20 6.38 -3.48
C ARG A 94 21.09 5.52 -2.87
N TYR A 95 20.08 6.18 -2.29
CA TYR A 95 18.93 5.52 -1.68
C TYR A 95 17.65 6.03 -2.33
N ASN A 96 17.01 5.19 -3.11
CA ASN A 96 15.78 5.49 -3.85
C ASN A 96 14.67 4.58 -3.35
N SER A 97 13.50 5.14 -3.08
CA SER A 97 12.36 4.36 -2.60
C SER A 97 11.05 4.92 -3.13
N VAL A 98 10.19 4.03 -3.60
CA VAL A 98 8.79 4.28 -3.88
C VAL A 98 8.00 4.15 -2.58
N LEU A 99 7.09 5.07 -2.28
CA LEU A 99 6.26 5.01 -1.08
C LEU A 99 4.89 4.42 -1.38
N ASP A 100 4.22 4.90 -2.42
CA ASP A 100 2.84 4.52 -2.74
C ASP A 100 2.51 4.84 -4.21
N ILE A 101 1.41 4.28 -4.71
CA ILE A 101 0.88 4.48 -6.06
C ILE A 101 -0.57 4.95 -5.97
N SER A 102 -0.97 5.85 -6.87
CA SER A 102 -2.33 6.36 -6.93
C SER A 102 -3.32 5.29 -7.38
N ASN A 103 -4.59 5.44 -6.98
CA ASN A 103 -5.66 4.49 -7.35
C ASN A 103 -5.90 4.36 -8.86
N ASP A 104 -5.44 5.31 -9.66
CA ASP A 104 -5.54 5.33 -11.12
C ASP A 104 -4.24 4.87 -11.83
N ASP A 105 -3.23 4.44 -11.08
CA ASP A 105 -1.89 4.03 -11.56
C ASP A 105 -1.09 5.09 -12.33
N GLN A 106 -1.52 6.36 -12.24
CA GLN A 106 -0.89 7.47 -12.94
C GLN A 106 0.19 8.17 -12.14
N ARG A 107 0.23 8.03 -10.82
CA ARG A 107 1.14 8.78 -9.95
C ARG A 107 1.82 7.86 -8.95
N MET A 108 3.10 8.12 -8.71
CA MET A 108 3.93 7.44 -7.72
C MET A 108 4.45 8.45 -6.72
N LEU A 109 4.19 8.23 -5.43
CA LEU A 109 4.82 8.96 -4.35
C LEU A 109 6.21 8.37 -4.10
N ILE A 110 7.25 9.20 -4.08
CA ILE A 110 8.63 8.72 -3.90
C ILE A 110 9.39 9.56 -2.86
N ASN A 111 10.38 8.93 -2.22
CA ASN A 111 11.34 9.61 -1.36
C ASN A 111 12.30 10.48 -2.18
N GLY A 112 12.58 11.67 -1.65
CA GLY A 112 13.51 12.63 -2.21
C GLY A 112 12.85 13.81 -2.90
N VAL A 113 13.53 14.95 -2.87
CA VAL A 113 13.23 16.13 -3.70
C VAL A 113 14.10 16.03 -4.94
N PHE A 114 13.47 15.93 -6.10
CA PHE A 114 14.16 15.92 -7.39
C PHE A 114 13.98 17.27 -8.10
N HIS A 115 14.93 17.61 -8.96
CA HIS A 115 14.86 18.81 -9.77
C HIS A 115 13.98 18.58 -11.00
N ALA A 116 12.91 19.36 -11.11
CA ALA A 116 11.89 19.16 -12.13
C ALA A 116 12.38 19.28 -13.58
N ALA A 117 13.55 19.89 -13.82
CA ALA A 117 14.10 20.07 -15.17
C ALA A 117 14.90 18.86 -15.67
N ASP A 118 15.54 18.10 -14.78
CA ASP A 118 16.51 17.06 -15.15
C ASP A 118 16.40 15.76 -14.32
N GLY A 119 15.48 15.71 -13.34
CA GLY A 119 15.27 14.53 -12.49
C GLY A 119 16.40 14.23 -11.52
N GLN A 120 17.34 15.16 -11.30
CA GLN A 120 18.44 14.94 -10.37
C GLN A 120 17.98 15.09 -8.92
N PHE A 121 18.37 14.13 -8.07
CA PHE A 121 18.15 14.21 -6.64
C PHE A 121 18.82 15.46 -6.04
N ARG A 122 18.11 16.15 -5.15
CA ARG A 122 18.60 17.36 -4.47
C ARG A 122 18.81 17.16 -2.99
N ARG A 123 17.80 16.62 -2.29
CA ARG A 123 17.79 16.47 -0.83
C ARG A 123 16.65 15.55 -0.38
N ARG A 124 16.63 15.24 0.92
CA ARG A 124 15.50 14.57 1.58
C ARG A 124 14.20 15.38 1.44
N GLY A 125 13.08 14.67 1.35
CA GLY A 125 11.74 15.20 1.17
C GLY A 125 10.91 14.23 0.33
N LEU A 126 9.90 14.72 -0.37
CA LEU A 126 9.02 13.90 -1.21
C LEU A 126 8.85 14.50 -2.61
N SER A 127 8.64 13.64 -3.60
CA SER A 127 8.24 14.03 -4.95
C SER A 127 7.16 13.08 -5.48
N VAL A 128 6.48 13.51 -6.54
CA VAL A 128 5.51 12.69 -7.26
C VAL A 128 5.97 12.52 -8.69
N ALA A 129 6.12 11.27 -9.13
CA ALA A 129 6.37 10.95 -10.53
C ALA A 129 5.05 10.61 -11.21
N THR A 130 4.84 11.10 -12.45
CA THR A 130 3.59 10.89 -13.19
C THR A 130 3.85 10.06 -14.43
N ARG A 131 3.07 9.00 -14.61
CA ARG A 131 3.06 8.19 -15.83
C ARG A 131 2.62 9.03 -17.02
N GLN A 132 3.39 8.98 -18.10
CA GLN A 132 3.14 9.69 -19.35
C GLN A 132 2.26 8.85 -20.27
N ALA A 133 1.77 9.46 -21.36
CA ALA A 133 0.86 8.81 -22.31
C ALA A 133 1.49 7.60 -23.03
N ASP A 134 2.82 7.54 -23.13
CA ASP A 134 3.58 6.41 -23.66
C ASP A 134 3.78 5.27 -22.63
N GLY A 135 3.30 5.46 -21.40
CA GLY A 135 3.42 4.51 -20.29
C GLY A 135 4.70 4.65 -19.48
N GLU A 136 5.65 5.51 -19.86
CA GLU A 136 6.87 5.76 -19.10
C GLU A 136 6.59 6.61 -17.86
N ILE A 137 7.44 6.49 -16.84
CA ILE A 137 7.35 7.35 -15.65
C ILE A 137 8.10 8.66 -15.94
N GLY A 138 7.41 9.79 -15.83
CA GLY A 138 7.97 11.11 -16.08
C GLY A 138 8.90 11.62 -14.97
N VAL A 139 9.49 12.79 -15.19
CA VAL A 139 10.38 13.46 -14.23
C VAL A 139 9.61 13.80 -12.93
N PRO A 140 10.12 13.42 -11.74
CA PRO A 140 9.42 13.68 -10.49
C PRO A 140 9.27 15.17 -10.19
N GLN A 141 8.08 15.55 -9.75
CA GLN A 141 7.73 16.89 -9.31
C GLN A 141 7.80 16.98 -7.78
N PRO A 142 8.58 17.89 -7.20
CA PRO A 142 8.78 17.95 -5.76
C PRO A 142 7.55 18.48 -5.01
N LEU A 143 7.20 17.81 -3.90
CA LEU A 143 6.19 18.29 -2.97
C LEU A 143 6.78 19.34 -2.04
N LYS A 144 6.18 20.53 -2.02
CA LYS A 144 6.60 21.64 -1.15
C LYS A 144 6.03 21.47 0.27
N ILE A 145 6.69 20.66 1.08
CA ILE A 145 6.29 20.37 2.47
C ILE A 145 7.24 21.11 3.42
N LYS A 146 6.75 22.20 4.02
CA LYS A 146 7.60 23.07 4.84
C LYS A 146 8.06 22.36 6.11
N GLY A 147 9.38 22.30 6.32
CA GLY A 147 10.00 21.80 7.55
C GLY A 147 10.17 20.29 7.63
N LEU A 148 9.72 19.51 6.63
CA LEU A 148 9.94 18.06 6.59
C LEU A 148 11.44 17.72 6.60
N ASP A 149 12.25 18.44 5.84
CA ASP A 149 13.70 18.26 5.76
C ASP A 149 14.45 18.64 7.05
N LEU A 150 13.82 19.42 7.93
CA LEU A 150 14.40 19.82 9.22
C LEU A 150 14.20 18.75 10.29
N ILE A 151 13.08 18.02 10.22
CA ILE A 151 12.69 17.04 11.25
C ILE A 151 12.88 15.61 10.78
N ASN A 152 12.86 15.28 9.49
CA ASN A 152 13.14 13.93 9.03
C ASN A 152 14.66 13.67 9.01
N ARG A 153 15.16 13.05 10.09
CA ARG A 153 16.60 12.82 10.34
C ARG A 153 16.97 11.35 10.50
N GLY A 154 15.99 10.44 10.50
CA GLY A 154 16.19 9.00 10.64
C GLY A 154 16.90 8.34 9.45
N LEU A 155 17.20 7.06 9.59
CA LEU A 155 17.82 6.27 8.53
C LEU A 155 16.89 6.06 7.33
N ASN A 156 15.60 5.80 7.60
CA ASN A 156 14.62 5.47 6.57
C ASN A 156 13.39 6.38 6.64
N THR A 157 12.59 6.34 5.58
CA THR A 157 11.25 6.94 5.52
C THR A 157 10.35 6.05 4.70
N THR A 158 9.21 5.65 5.27
CA THR A 158 8.13 4.96 4.58
C THR A 158 6.86 5.80 4.67
N GLY A 159 5.86 5.51 3.85
CA GLY A 159 4.67 6.34 3.82
C GLY A 159 3.62 5.83 2.86
N THR A 160 2.41 6.36 3.02
CA THR A 160 1.24 6.12 2.17
C THR A 160 0.51 7.43 1.96
N TRP A 161 -0.29 7.52 0.89
CA TRP A 161 -1.26 8.59 0.70
C TRP A 161 -2.69 8.03 0.63
N ASN A 162 -3.66 8.88 0.89
CA ASN A 162 -5.06 8.49 0.76
C ASN A 162 -5.52 8.45 -0.69
N SER A 163 -6.70 7.88 -0.93
CA SER A 163 -7.31 7.76 -2.27
C SER A 163 -7.43 9.07 -3.06
N LYS A 164 -7.51 10.22 -2.37
CA LYS A 164 -7.63 11.56 -2.97
C LYS A 164 -6.29 12.28 -3.13
N GLU A 165 -5.21 11.70 -2.61
CA GLU A 165 -3.86 12.28 -2.61
C GLU A 165 -3.80 13.69 -2.01
N ASP A 166 -4.63 13.92 -0.99
CA ASP A 166 -4.66 15.14 -0.18
C ASP A 166 -4.23 14.88 1.27
N VAL A 167 -3.93 13.63 1.62
CA VAL A 167 -3.34 13.22 2.90
C VAL A 167 -2.18 12.28 2.66
N ILE A 168 -1.07 12.50 3.37
CA ILE A 168 0.10 11.64 3.43
C ILE A 168 0.34 11.27 4.89
N ILE A 169 0.57 9.98 5.16
CA ILE A 169 1.05 9.49 6.44
C ILE A 169 2.46 8.94 6.22
N LEU A 170 3.44 9.49 6.93
CA LEU A 170 4.84 9.05 6.88
C LEU A 170 5.25 8.39 8.18
N ALA A 171 6.12 7.39 8.10
CA ALA A 171 6.96 6.96 9.22
C ALA A 171 8.38 7.50 9.04
N PHE A 172 8.88 8.26 10.02
CA PHE A 172 10.29 8.69 10.06
C PHE A 172 10.71 9.02 11.50
N SER A 173 12.00 9.27 11.70
CA SER A 173 12.57 9.67 13.00
C SER A 173 13.03 11.12 13.00
N GLU A 174 12.74 11.83 14.09
CA GLU A 174 13.33 13.14 14.39
C GLU A 174 14.78 13.05 14.86
N GLN A 175 15.20 11.86 15.30
CA GLN A 175 16.56 11.62 15.77
C GLN A 175 17.48 11.24 14.59
N TYR A 176 18.64 11.88 14.56
CA TYR A 176 19.65 11.63 13.54
C TYR A 176 20.09 10.16 13.53
N MET A 177 20.00 9.53 12.35
CA MET A 177 20.40 8.14 12.12
C MET A 177 19.67 7.11 13.00
N SER A 178 18.48 7.45 13.50
CA SER A 178 17.68 6.51 14.29
C SER A 178 16.79 5.64 13.39
N GLU A 179 16.53 4.42 13.86
CA GLU A 179 15.54 3.46 13.34
C GLU A 179 14.29 3.38 14.21
N GLN A 180 14.17 4.29 15.20
CA GLN A 180 12.96 4.49 15.97
C GLN A 180 12.10 5.53 15.28
N PHE A 181 11.06 5.05 14.60
CA PHE A 181 10.17 5.84 13.78
C PHE A 181 8.86 6.10 14.50
N ASP A 182 8.27 7.25 14.19
CA ASP A 182 6.92 7.64 14.59
C ASP A 182 6.11 7.96 13.33
N LEU A 183 4.77 7.94 13.46
CA LEU A 183 3.85 8.26 12.36
C LEU A 183 3.47 9.75 12.36
N TYR A 184 3.59 10.38 11.18
CA TYR A 184 3.32 11.80 10.97
C TYR A 184 2.30 12.01 9.85
N LEU A 185 1.35 12.90 10.11
CA LEU A 185 0.33 13.35 9.18
C LEU A 185 0.79 14.61 8.42
N ILE A 186 0.56 14.63 7.11
CA ILE A 186 0.72 15.80 6.24
C ILE A 186 -0.55 15.92 5.40
N THR A 187 -1.22 17.08 5.45
CA THR A 187 -2.48 17.31 4.72
C THR A 187 -2.34 18.44 3.71
N LYS A 188 -3.01 18.31 2.57
CA LYS A 188 -3.13 19.35 1.57
C LYS A 188 -4.25 20.30 1.97
N LYS A 189 -3.92 21.58 2.07
CA LYS A 189 -4.86 22.64 2.45
C LYS A 189 -5.69 23.07 1.25
N THR A 190 -6.74 23.85 1.53
CA THR A 190 -7.65 24.42 0.53
C THR A 190 -6.95 25.35 -0.47
N ASP A 191 -5.83 25.97 -0.09
CA ASP A 191 -4.99 26.79 -0.96
C ASP A 191 -4.02 25.96 -1.85
N GLY A 192 -4.10 24.63 -1.76
CA GLY A 192 -3.25 23.69 -2.48
C GLY A 192 -1.87 23.45 -1.86
N THR A 193 -1.51 24.14 -0.77
CA THR A 193 -0.24 23.94 -0.06
C THR A 193 -0.32 22.76 0.90
N TRP A 194 0.82 22.10 1.14
CA TRP A 194 0.91 21.04 2.15
C TRP A 194 1.14 21.61 3.55
N SER A 195 0.57 20.97 4.57
CA SER A 195 0.85 21.26 5.97
C SER A 195 2.30 20.93 6.32
N LYS A 196 2.73 21.36 7.51
CA LYS A 196 3.92 20.76 8.13
C LYS A 196 3.57 19.35 8.61
N PRO A 197 4.54 18.43 8.74
CA PRO A 197 4.28 17.14 9.36
C PRO A 197 3.87 17.33 10.83
N SER A 198 2.86 16.59 11.26
CA SER A 198 2.34 16.57 12.63
C SER A 198 2.30 15.12 13.12
N LYS A 199 2.91 14.83 14.28
CA LYS A 199 2.88 13.48 14.85
C LYS A 199 1.44 13.04 15.13
N ILE A 200 1.12 11.77 14.88
CA ILE A 200 -0.16 11.15 15.16
C ILE A 200 -0.05 10.39 16.49
N GLU A 201 -0.18 11.12 17.61
CA GLU A 201 0.10 10.59 18.95
C GLU A 201 -0.67 9.31 19.29
N ALA A 202 -1.93 9.21 18.85
CA ALA A 202 -2.79 8.05 19.12
C ALA A 202 -2.25 6.75 18.48
N LEU A 203 -1.41 6.84 17.45
CA LEU A 203 -0.84 5.68 16.78
C LEU A 203 0.56 5.34 17.27
N CYS A 204 1.31 6.32 17.77
CA CYS A 204 2.70 6.16 18.15
C CYS A 204 2.85 5.50 19.52
N SER A 205 3.93 4.75 19.70
CA SER A 205 4.28 4.06 20.93
C SER A 205 5.68 4.49 21.42
N SER A 206 6.14 3.93 22.54
CA SER A 206 7.53 4.08 22.97
C SER A 206 8.51 3.22 22.18
N ALA A 207 8.01 2.36 21.28
CA ALA A 207 8.81 1.54 20.37
C ALA A 207 8.92 2.22 18.99
N SER A 208 9.33 1.48 17.97
CA SER A 208 9.31 1.96 16.58
C SER A 208 7.98 1.59 15.93
N ASP A 209 7.36 2.55 15.26
CA ASP A 209 6.12 2.41 14.48
C ASP A 209 6.38 2.86 13.03
N GLU A 210 6.21 1.95 12.08
CA GLU A 210 6.70 2.15 10.72
C GLU A 210 5.77 1.59 9.64
N SER A 211 6.07 1.98 8.39
CA SER A 211 5.45 1.43 7.18
C SER A 211 3.92 1.49 7.17
N PRO A 212 3.36 2.70 7.29
CA PRO A 212 1.93 2.91 7.22
C PRO A 212 1.42 2.54 5.82
N CYS A 213 0.31 1.83 5.78
CA CYS A 213 -0.42 1.45 4.57
C CYS A 213 -1.91 1.64 4.82
N LEU A 214 -2.57 2.47 4.00
CA LEU A 214 -4.00 2.72 4.14
C LEU A 214 -4.82 1.60 3.49
N SER A 215 -5.94 1.26 4.13
CA SER A 215 -6.99 0.47 3.49
C SER A 215 -7.55 1.20 2.29
N LEU A 216 -8.19 0.45 1.40
CA LEU A 216 -8.68 0.96 0.13
C LEU A 216 -9.73 2.07 0.27
N ASP A 217 -10.43 2.10 1.40
CA ASP A 217 -11.46 3.09 1.71
C ASP A 217 -10.97 4.21 2.64
N ASP A 218 -9.66 4.30 2.88
CA ASP A 218 -9.03 5.30 3.75
C ASP A 218 -9.56 5.30 5.21
N LYS A 219 -10.16 4.20 5.67
CA LYS A 219 -10.72 4.11 7.04
C LYS A 219 -9.88 3.33 8.00
N THR A 220 -9.00 2.45 7.54
CA THR A 220 -8.11 1.66 8.39
C THR A 220 -6.69 1.93 7.98
N LEU A 221 -5.82 2.18 8.95
CA LEU A 221 -4.38 2.23 8.75
C LEU A 221 -3.77 0.94 9.28
N TYR A 222 -3.00 0.27 8.44
CA TYR A 222 -2.11 -0.82 8.83
C TYR A 222 -0.71 -0.27 8.98
N PHE A 223 0.03 -0.72 9.99
CA PHE A 223 1.41 -0.32 10.18
C PHE A 223 2.18 -1.37 11.00
N ALA A 224 3.47 -1.45 10.77
CA ALA A 224 4.38 -2.32 11.49
C ALA A 224 4.79 -1.68 12.83
N SER A 225 4.87 -2.45 13.91
CA SER A 225 5.22 -1.93 15.22
C SER A 225 5.97 -2.94 16.08
N LYS A 226 6.94 -2.44 16.83
CA LYS A 226 7.70 -3.20 17.85
C LYS A 226 7.16 -2.98 19.27
N ARG A 227 5.90 -2.58 19.41
CA ARG A 227 5.28 -2.29 20.73
C ARG A 227 5.10 -3.52 21.63
N GLN A 228 5.24 -4.73 21.08
CA GLN A 228 5.28 -6.00 21.83
C GLN A 228 6.66 -6.65 21.74
N GLU A 229 6.95 -7.56 22.69
CA GLU A 229 8.27 -8.21 22.81
C GLU A 229 8.59 -9.23 21.70
N LYS A 230 7.63 -9.56 20.82
CA LYS A 230 7.75 -10.65 19.83
C LYS A 230 8.43 -10.27 18.51
N GLY A 231 9.01 -9.08 18.42
CA GLY A 231 9.55 -8.51 17.18
C GLY A 231 8.55 -7.55 16.53
N THR A 232 8.74 -7.25 15.24
CA THR A 232 7.83 -6.37 14.51
C THR A 232 6.54 -7.11 14.12
N GLU A 233 5.38 -6.62 14.56
CA GLU A 233 4.06 -7.16 14.19
C GLU A 233 3.23 -6.11 13.44
N ILE A 234 2.22 -6.54 12.68
CA ILE A 234 1.31 -5.62 11.99
C ILE A 234 0.12 -5.25 12.89
N TYR A 235 -0.04 -3.96 13.14
CA TYR A 235 -1.17 -3.37 13.85
C TYR A 235 -2.12 -2.70 12.87
N GLU A 236 -3.38 -2.58 13.30
CA GLU A 236 -4.39 -1.82 12.60
C GLU A 236 -5.06 -0.80 13.52
N SER A 237 -5.49 0.32 12.95
CA SER A 237 -6.28 1.33 13.64
C SER A 237 -7.31 1.96 12.70
N LYS A 238 -8.50 2.26 13.22
CA LYS A 238 -9.62 2.83 12.45
C LYS A 238 -9.65 4.34 12.61
N ARG A 239 -9.72 5.06 11.49
CA ARG A 239 -9.90 6.51 11.45
C ARG A 239 -11.29 6.87 11.99
N LEU A 240 -11.33 7.77 12.97
CA LEU A 240 -12.57 8.10 13.69
C LEU A 240 -13.28 9.33 13.13
N ASP A 241 -12.59 10.18 12.39
CA ASP A 241 -13.16 11.38 11.78
C ASP A 241 -12.40 11.86 10.53
N SER A 242 -12.80 13.01 9.98
CA SER A 242 -12.18 13.62 8.80
C SER A 242 -10.90 14.42 9.09
N THR A 243 -10.47 14.54 10.36
CA THR A 243 -9.28 15.31 10.73
C THR A 243 -7.99 14.54 10.48
N TRP A 244 -8.08 13.21 10.38
CA TRP A 244 -6.93 12.29 10.27
C TRP A 244 -5.99 12.29 11.48
N GLN A 245 -6.36 12.98 12.57
CA GLN A 245 -5.63 12.98 13.84
C GLN A 245 -6.29 12.08 14.89
N HIS A 246 -7.56 11.74 14.73
CA HIS A 246 -8.28 10.85 15.64
C HIS A 246 -8.41 9.44 15.04
N TRP A 247 -7.82 8.49 15.75
CA TRP A 247 -7.73 7.09 15.40
C TRP A 247 -8.13 6.24 16.60
N SER A 248 -8.68 5.05 16.37
CA SER A 248 -8.89 4.09 17.45
C SER A 248 -7.56 3.64 18.04
N ASP A 249 -7.58 3.09 19.24
CA ASP A 249 -6.39 2.44 19.79
C ASP A 249 -5.88 1.39 18.80
N PRO A 250 -4.56 1.36 18.51
CA PRO A 250 -4.04 0.34 17.63
C PRO A 250 -4.16 -1.05 18.25
N VAL A 251 -4.69 -1.98 17.48
CA VAL A 251 -4.86 -3.38 17.86
C VAL A 251 -4.04 -4.27 16.93
N LEU A 252 -3.61 -5.42 17.45
CA LEU A 252 -2.92 -6.41 16.61
C LEU A 252 -3.85 -6.82 15.47
N SER A 253 -3.37 -6.68 14.23
CA SER A 253 -4.21 -6.97 13.06
C SER A 253 -4.60 -8.44 13.03
N GLN A 254 -5.81 -8.74 12.55
CA GLN A 254 -6.27 -10.12 12.38
C GLN A 254 -5.84 -10.72 11.03
N LEU A 255 -5.08 -9.95 10.23
CA LEU A 255 -4.50 -10.46 8.99
C LEU A 255 -3.56 -11.65 9.30
N PRO A 256 -3.56 -12.72 8.49
CA PRO A 256 -2.67 -13.87 8.67
C PRO A 256 -1.18 -13.58 8.37
N VAL A 257 -0.76 -12.31 8.44
CA VAL A 257 0.58 -11.81 8.09
C VAL A 257 1.62 -11.97 9.22
N HIS A 258 1.23 -12.46 10.40
CA HIS A 258 2.15 -12.58 11.52
C HIS A 258 3.16 -13.68 11.29
N THR A 259 4.39 -13.32 10.94
CA THR A 259 5.46 -14.27 10.73
C THR A 259 6.41 -14.27 11.92
N LYS A 260 7.37 -15.21 11.93
CA LYS A 260 8.43 -15.22 12.95
C LYS A 260 9.58 -14.24 12.62
N GLY A 261 9.52 -13.58 11.46
CA GLY A 261 10.53 -12.62 11.01
C GLY A 261 10.19 -11.20 11.42
N ASP A 262 11.10 -10.26 11.12
CA ASP A 262 10.83 -8.84 11.22
C ASP A 262 9.97 -8.43 10.01
N ASP A 263 8.65 -8.35 10.22
CA ASP A 263 7.70 -7.91 9.19
C ASP A 263 7.69 -6.39 9.11
N ALA A 264 8.44 -5.83 8.15
CA ALA A 264 8.70 -4.40 8.15
C ALA A 264 7.76 -3.60 7.23
N ARG A 265 7.20 -4.20 6.16
CA ARG A 265 6.46 -3.46 5.10
C ARG A 265 5.36 -4.30 4.48
N ILE A 266 4.17 -3.73 4.34
CA ILE A 266 2.98 -4.36 3.75
C ILE A 266 2.35 -3.41 2.74
N ASP A 267 1.81 -3.97 1.65
CA ASP A 267 0.96 -3.27 0.70
C ASP A 267 -0.18 -4.18 0.20
N PHE A 268 -1.29 -3.59 -0.25
CA PHE A 268 -2.52 -4.31 -0.58
C PHE A 268 -2.89 -4.21 -2.06
N ASP A 269 -3.01 -5.37 -2.71
CA ASP A 269 -3.51 -5.51 -4.07
C ASP A 269 -5.04 -5.44 -4.10
N ARG A 270 -5.54 -4.35 -4.70
CA ARG A 270 -6.97 -4.05 -4.85
C ARG A 270 -7.69 -5.02 -5.78
N GLU A 271 -7.00 -5.55 -6.80
CA GLU A 271 -7.59 -6.41 -7.83
C GLU A 271 -7.64 -7.86 -7.37
N ASN A 272 -6.56 -8.32 -6.73
CA ASN A 272 -6.38 -9.74 -6.43
C ASN A 272 -6.69 -10.11 -4.97
N MET A 273 -7.01 -9.12 -4.11
CA MET A 273 -7.30 -9.33 -2.68
C MET A 273 -6.12 -10.01 -1.96
N THR A 274 -4.92 -9.52 -2.25
CA THR A 274 -3.65 -10.12 -1.83
C THR A 274 -2.82 -9.05 -1.14
N ALA A 275 -2.21 -9.40 -0.01
CA ALA A 275 -1.19 -8.56 0.60
C ALA A 275 0.19 -8.95 0.08
N TYR A 276 1.03 -7.97 -0.21
CA TYR A 276 2.46 -8.15 -0.42
C TYR A 276 3.18 -7.68 0.83
N LEU A 277 4.13 -8.47 1.32
CA LEU A 277 4.88 -8.14 2.51
C LEU A 277 6.36 -8.47 2.35
N CYS A 278 7.18 -7.67 2.98
CA CYS A 278 8.62 -7.86 3.09
C CYS A 278 8.92 -8.51 4.44
N SER A 279 9.63 -9.64 4.43
CA SER A 279 9.97 -10.35 5.66
C SER A 279 11.26 -11.16 5.52
N ASN A 280 11.93 -11.41 6.64
CA ASN A 280 13.14 -12.25 6.74
C ASN A 280 12.84 -13.64 7.33
N ILE A 281 11.61 -14.15 7.13
CA ILE A 281 11.16 -15.51 7.55
C ILE A 281 12.18 -16.59 7.21
N ASN A 282 12.87 -16.43 6.07
CA ASN A 282 14.00 -17.23 5.65
C ASN A 282 15.30 -16.44 5.86
N PRO A 283 15.87 -16.38 7.09
CA PRO A 283 16.94 -15.46 7.42
C PRO A 283 18.25 -15.69 6.64
N LYS A 284 18.37 -16.83 5.95
CA LYS A 284 19.50 -17.13 5.05
C LYS A 284 19.47 -16.33 3.74
N ASN A 285 18.34 -15.73 3.39
CA ASN A 285 18.14 -15.00 2.14
C ASN A 285 18.07 -13.47 2.34
N GLY A 286 18.21 -12.95 3.57
CA GLY A 286 17.91 -11.56 3.85
C GLY A 286 16.40 -11.30 3.86
N PHE A 287 15.98 -10.12 3.43
CA PHE A 287 14.56 -9.79 3.25
C PHE A 287 14.06 -10.19 1.87
N ASP A 288 13.01 -11.02 1.86
CA ASP A 288 12.32 -11.48 0.65
C ASP A 288 10.91 -10.86 0.60
N ILE A 289 10.35 -10.71 -0.61
CA ILE A 289 8.93 -10.38 -0.79
C ILE A 289 8.09 -11.66 -0.83
N PHE A 290 7.03 -11.65 -0.03
CA PHE A 290 6.01 -12.67 0.02
C PHE A 290 4.67 -12.08 -0.36
N ARG A 291 3.74 -12.95 -0.76
CA ARG A 291 2.33 -12.62 -0.91
C ARG A 291 1.48 -13.44 0.03
N MET A 292 0.30 -12.95 0.36
CA MET A 292 -0.68 -13.69 1.11
C MET A 292 -2.09 -13.36 0.66
N ASP A 293 -2.89 -14.39 0.42
CA ASP A 293 -4.29 -14.22 0.06
C ASP A 293 -5.11 -13.87 1.31
N LEU A 294 -5.73 -12.69 1.32
CA LEU A 294 -6.41 -12.15 2.49
C LEU A 294 -7.74 -12.86 2.80
N LEU A 295 -8.26 -13.63 1.85
CA LEU A 295 -9.57 -14.28 1.96
C LEU A 295 -9.50 -15.81 1.98
N GLY A 296 -8.29 -16.39 1.96
CA GLY A 296 -8.08 -17.83 1.82
C GLY A 296 -8.60 -18.35 0.47
N ARG A 297 -8.06 -19.47 0.00
CA ARG A 297 -8.71 -20.27 -1.06
C ARG A 297 -8.68 -21.72 -0.64
N PRO A 298 -9.85 -22.39 -0.74
CA PRO A 298 -10.26 -22.92 -2.04
C PRO A 298 -11.66 -22.54 -2.54
N ASP A 299 -12.62 -22.17 -1.69
CA ASP A 299 -14.02 -21.97 -2.10
C ASP A 299 -14.45 -20.49 -2.05
N SER A 300 -13.82 -19.63 -2.86
CA SER A 300 -14.25 -18.22 -2.97
C SER A 300 -14.53 -17.76 -4.40
N VAL A 301 -15.62 -16.99 -4.56
CA VAL A 301 -16.03 -16.33 -5.80
C VAL A 301 -15.79 -14.83 -5.65
N THR A 302 -15.12 -14.23 -6.63
CA THR A 302 -15.04 -12.77 -6.76
C THR A 302 -16.28 -12.28 -7.49
N ILE A 303 -17.07 -11.44 -6.83
CA ILE A 303 -18.15 -10.67 -7.45
C ILE A 303 -17.62 -9.26 -7.72
N SER A 304 -17.74 -8.81 -8.96
CA SER A 304 -17.47 -7.44 -9.36
C SER A 304 -18.69 -6.86 -10.06
N GLY A 305 -19.02 -5.60 -9.80
CA GLY A 305 -20.13 -4.93 -10.46
C GLY A 305 -20.02 -3.42 -10.38
N LYS A 306 -20.99 -2.70 -10.95
CA LYS A 306 -21.14 -1.25 -10.74
C LYS A 306 -22.33 -0.98 -9.83
N LEU A 307 -22.07 -0.27 -8.73
CA LEU A 307 -23.07 0.36 -7.88
C LEU A 307 -23.47 1.68 -8.50
N LEU A 308 -24.72 1.77 -8.94
CA LEU A 308 -25.31 2.97 -9.52
C LEU A 308 -26.49 3.43 -8.66
N ASP A 309 -26.63 4.74 -8.53
CA ASP A 309 -27.84 5.36 -8.01
C ASP A 309 -29.01 5.09 -8.98
N GLU A 310 -30.15 4.62 -8.46
CA GLU A 310 -31.25 4.15 -9.31
C GLU A 310 -31.89 5.28 -10.13
N GLU A 311 -31.94 6.50 -9.61
CA GLU A 311 -32.57 7.65 -10.28
C GLU A 311 -31.64 8.24 -11.33
N THR A 312 -30.39 8.50 -10.96
CA THR A 312 -29.43 9.23 -11.81
C THR A 312 -28.66 8.33 -12.77
N LYS A 313 -28.63 7.00 -12.49
CA LYS A 313 -27.77 6.01 -13.18
C LYS A 313 -26.28 6.32 -13.10
N GLN A 314 -25.87 7.28 -12.27
CA GLN A 314 -24.47 7.59 -11.99
C GLN A 314 -23.92 6.64 -10.92
N PRO A 315 -22.59 6.47 -10.82
CA PRO A 315 -21.95 5.83 -9.69
C PRO A 315 -22.59 6.23 -8.35
N LEU A 316 -22.96 5.25 -7.54
CA LEU A 316 -23.55 5.51 -6.22
C LEU A 316 -22.54 6.32 -5.39
N GLN A 317 -22.93 7.54 -5.01
CA GLN A 317 -22.14 8.45 -4.20
C GLN A 317 -22.64 8.40 -2.76
N GLY A 318 -21.75 8.14 -1.80
CA GLY A 318 -22.08 8.11 -0.37
C GLY A 318 -21.72 6.79 0.31
N PRO A 319 -21.82 6.73 1.66
CA PRO A 319 -21.51 5.53 2.41
C PRO A 319 -22.58 4.44 2.15
N PHE A 320 -22.14 3.21 2.02
CA PHE A 320 -22.98 2.03 2.03
C PHE A 320 -22.31 0.96 2.91
N THR A 321 -23.10 0.03 3.43
CA THR A 321 -22.60 -1.14 4.14
C THR A 321 -22.90 -2.38 3.32
N LEU A 322 -21.85 -3.15 3.03
CA LEU A 322 -21.99 -4.47 2.45
C LEU A 322 -22.14 -5.47 3.58
N LYS A 323 -23.20 -6.28 3.55
CA LYS A 323 -23.40 -7.40 4.45
C LYS A 323 -23.23 -8.70 3.70
N VAL A 324 -22.47 -9.62 4.29
CA VAL A 324 -22.29 -10.98 3.81
C VAL A 324 -22.77 -11.95 4.88
N ASN A 325 -23.72 -12.81 4.51
CA ASN A 325 -24.42 -13.70 5.43
C ASN A 325 -24.99 -12.94 6.65
N GLY A 326 -25.53 -11.74 6.40
CA GLY A 326 -26.10 -10.86 7.43
C GLY A 326 -25.09 -10.10 8.28
N LYS A 327 -23.77 -10.30 8.10
CA LYS A 327 -22.71 -9.59 8.83
C LYS A 327 -22.08 -8.52 7.95
N SER A 328 -21.88 -7.32 8.48
CA SER A 328 -21.14 -6.28 7.78
C SER A 328 -19.73 -6.75 7.45
N VAL A 329 -19.28 -6.48 6.23
CA VAL A 329 -17.91 -6.81 5.79
C VAL A 329 -17.06 -5.56 5.87
N ASP A 330 -15.85 -5.70 6.40
CA ASP A 330 -14.87 -4.62 6.44
C ASP A 330 -14.36 -4.26 5.02
N SER A 331 -13.80 -3.07 4.93
CA SER A 331 -13.55 -2.34 3.68
C SER A 331 -12.56 -2.93 2.70
N LEU A 332 -11.74 -3.88 3.14
CA LEU A 332 -10.89 -4.70 2.27
C LEU A 332 -11.72 -5.34 1.15
N VAL A 333 -13.01 -5.60 1.37
CA VAL A 333 -13.84 -6.43 0.49
C VAL A 333 -14.85 -5.61 -0.32
N ALA A 334 -14.81 -4.27 -0.29
CA ALA A 334 -15.74 -3.44 -1.06
C ALA A 334 -15.10 -2.09 -1.40
N PHE A 335 -14.39 -2.03 -2.52
CA PHE A 335 -13.83 -0.78 -3.01
C PHE A 335 -14.77 -0.14 -4.02
N VAL A 336 -15.23 1.10 -3.80
CA VAL A 336 -15.91 1.92 -4.81
C VAL A 336 -15.26 3.31 -4.83
N PRO A 337 -14.25 3.55 -5.67
CA PRO A 337 -13.92 4.91 -6.04
C PRO A 337 -14.85 5.33 -7.17
N ASP A 338 -15.16 6.62 -7.26
CA ASP A 338 -15.80 7.47 -8.29
C ASP A 338 -16.38 6.84 -9.58
N SER A 339 -15.79 5.76 -10.10
CA SER A 339 -16.26 4.85 -11.15
C SER A 339 -17.52 4.03 -10.83
N GLY A 340 -17.90 3.89 -9.56
CA GLY A 340 -19.02 3.04 -9.12
C GLY A 340 -18.71 1.55 -9.11
N ILE A 341 -17.50 1.12 -9.50
CA ILE A 341 -17.15 -0.30 -9.54
C ILE A 341 -16.89 -0.81 -8.13
N PHE A 342 -17.56 -1.89 -7.71
CA PHE A 342 -17.23 -2.65 -6.50
C PHE A 342 -16.67 -4.01 -6.83
N ARG A 343 -15.75 -4.51 -5.98
CA ARG A 343 -15.32 -5.90 -5.97
C ARG A 343 -15.32 -6.45 -4.56
N ILE A 344 -15.88 -7.64 -4.40
CA ILE A 344 -15.96 -8.40 -3.17
C ILE A 344 -15.61 -9.85 -3.50
N ARG A 345 -14.71 -10.47 -2.73
CA ARG A 345 -14.47 -11.92 -2.82
C ARG A 345 -15.07 -12.62 -1.60
N LEU A 346 -15.89 -13.61 -1.89
CA LEU A 346 -16.82 -14.22 -0.94
C LEU A 346 -16.62 -15.72 -0.91
N PRO A 347 -16.93 -16.41 0.20
CA PRO A 347 -17.20 -17.83 0.14
C PRO A 347 -18.20 -18.16 -0.97
N SER A 348 -18.02 -19.27 -1.69
CA SER A 348 -18.86 -19.70 -2.82
C SER A 348 -20.36 -19.83 -2.50
N HIS A 349 -20.70 -19.87 -1.21
CA HIS A 349 -22.07 -19.98 -0.69
C HIS A 349 -22.58 -18.72 0.04
N ALA A 350 -21.89 -17.59 -0.08
CA ALA A 350 -22.25 -16.40 0.68
C ALA A 350 -23.43 -15.62 0.08
N GLN A 351 -24.36 -15.18 0.93
CA GLN A 351 -25.43 -14.25 0.59
C GLN A 351 -24.94 -12.81 0.77
N VAL A 352 -25.28 -11.93 -0.16
CA VAL A 352 -24.83 -10.52 -0.16
C VAL A 352 -26.02 -9.59 -0.10
N GLU A 353 -25.97 -8.60 0.79
CA GLU A 353 -26.95 -7.53 0.93
C GLU A 353 -26.20 -6.18 0.96
N ILE A 354 -26.72 -5.18 0.25
CA ILE A 354 -26.20 -3.81 0.30
C ILE A 354 -27.20 -2.94 1.06
N VAL A 355 -26.75 -2.28 2.12
CA VAL A 355 -27.55 -1.40 2.95
C VAL A 355 -27.03 0.03 2.78
N THR A 356 -27.86 0.89 2.20
CA THR A 356 -27.59 2.32 1.96
C THR A 356 -28.15 3.20 3.06
#